data_AF-A0A9D9IYX1-F1
#
_entry.id   AF-A0A9D9IYX1-F1
#
_cell.length_a   1.000
_cell.length_b   1.000
_cell.length_c   1.000
_cell.angle_alpha   90.00
_cell.angle_beta   90.00
_cell.angle_gamma   90.00
#
_symmetry.space_group_name_H-M   'P 1'
#
loop_
_entity.id
_entity.type
_entity.pdbx_description
1 polymer ?
#
loop_
_entity_poly.entity_id
_entity_poly.type
_entity_poly.pdbx_seq_one_letter_code
_entity_poly.pdbx_strand_id
1 'polypeptide(L)'
;MLFAVSLFATGCGGQKDGASQKPRTIVTCDPELDDNNSMIRFILHSTDFQIDGLVYTSSRFHWRGDGKGTTQFIEGSEYDQLGLGPQTSWRFSPDERFIDDIVDAYEECYPNLKVHDPDYPTPEALRSVIAWGNCDFEGDYSQDTEGSDLIKRNILDDEPGPLFIQAWGGSSSIAAALRSIEDDYKGTADWDAVYAKVCEKVVLCLSGDQDNAYNKYIAVNWPDIYVQSLGGSMGRYDNSEYAYLTSPDWTAENMRIGPIGALVRCWGDGKQMVPGDVMDMIGPYKGESVQELADMGYIVWTRPQPVGTLYSDGDSGCYYNLIDNGLRAWEDPTWGGWAGRWDPKSGQPRSGHPSYMSTDIMRMHRMNVDAANGKGQPYSFSGFCARNSAADEASAFPNFYPEKNLSEAARMKWSVTPDYEDANHYPELTGPFDILAAPGETVTIKAKASDPDGDELSLKWWYFPVGTYEGELSVDDPSSARTTFTVPADALPGQTIHFVLQASDNGTPQLVKYLRTVITVE
;
A
#
# COMPACT_ATOMS: atom_id res chain seq x y z
N MET A 1 -43.89 20.74 -5.68
CA MET A 1 -42.66 20.04 -6.14
C MET A 1 -41.51 20.56 -5.29
N LEU A 2 -41.33 19.98 -4.11
CA LEU A 2 -40.12 20.16 -3.31
C LEU A 2 -39.24 18.94 -3.60
N PHE A 3 -38.03 19.18 -4.11
CA PHE A 3 -37.00 18.16 -4.19
C PHE A 3 -36.49 17.90 -2.78
N ALA A 4 -36.77 16.72 -2.25
CA ALA A 4 -36.11 16.20 -1.07
C ALA A 4 -34.69 15.78 -1.48
N VAL A 5 -33.69 16.51 -1.01
CA VAL A 5 -32.29 16.09 -1.04
C VAL A 5 -32.16 15.02 0.04
N SER A 6 -32.17 13.75 -0.35
CA SER A 6 -31.81 12.65 0.55
C SER A 6 -30.30 12.76 0.81
N LEU A 7 -29.92 13.27 1.98
CA LEU A 7 -28.61 12.99 2.56
C LEU A 7 -28.57 11.48 2.87
N PHE A 8 -27.93 10.70 2.00
CA PHE A 8 -27.39 9.41 2.40
C PHE A 8 -26.17 9.71 3.28
N ALA A 9 -26.39 9.79 4.59
CA ALA A 9 -25.34 9.49 5.53
C ALA A 9 -25.08 7.98 5.41
N THR A 10 -24.14 7.60 4.55
CA THR A 10 -23.47 6.30 4.66
C THR A 10 -22.77 6.31 6.00
N GLY A 11 -23.45 5.78 7.01
CA GLY A 11 -22.84 5.50 8.30
C GLY A 11 -21.82 4.40 8.08
N CYS A 12 -20.60 4.76 7.68
CA CYS A 12 -19.43 4.01 8.12
C CYS A 12 -19.58 3.90 9.64
N GLY A 13 -19.66 2.68 10.16
CA GLY A 13 -19.56 2.42 11.58
C GLY A 13 -18.18 2.82 12.07
N GLY A 14 -17.92 4.13 12.17
CA GLY A 14 -16.75 4.67 12.84
C GLY A 14 -16.78 4.24 14.30
N GLN A 15 -15.59 4.04 14.86
CA GLN A 15 -15.27 3.67 16.24
C GLN A 15 -16.33 4.09 17.26
N LYS A 16 -17.37 3.28 17.43
CA LYS A 16 -18.28 3.36 18.57
C LYS A 16 -17.82 2.28 19.54
N ASP A 17 -17.46 2.71 20.74
CA ASP A 17 -17.20 1.87 21.92
C ASP A 17 -15.75 1.39 22.14
N GLY A 18 -14.75 2.02 21.52
CA GLY A 18 -13.36 1.90 21.96
C GLY A 18 -12.64 0.59 21.62
N ALA A 19 -13.23 -0.29 20.79
CA ALA A 19 -12.51 -1.30 20.05
C ALA A 19 -12.30 -0.80 18.62
N SER A 20 -11.04 -0.57 18.22
CA SER A 20 -10.70 -0.24 16.84
C SER A 20 -10.93 -1.50 15.98
N GLN A 21 -11.94 -1.50 15.10
CA GLN A 21 -12.03 -2.56 14.11
C GLN A 21 -10.88 -2.36 13.12
N LYS A 22 -9.93 -3.30 13.11
CA LYS A 22 -8.82 -3.29 12.15
C LYS A 22 -9.38 -3.36 10.72
N PRO A 23 -8.89 -2.54 9.77
CA PRO A 23 -9.32 -2.67 8.39
C PRO A 23 -8.98 -4.08 7.87
N ARG A 24 -9.92 -4.67 7.14
CA ARG A 24 -9.77 -6.01 6.55
C ARG A 24 -9.16 -5.90 5.17
N THR A 25 -8.20 -6.77 4.86
CA THR A 25 -7.50 -6.72 3.58
C THR A 25 -7.20 -8.08 2.98
N ILE A 26 -7.26 -8.15 1.66
CA ILE A 26 -6.72 -9.23 0.83
C ILE A 26 -5.68 -8.63 -0.11
N VAL A 27 -4.55 -9.31 -0.29
CA VAL A 27 -3.50 -8.95 -1.26
C VAL A 27 -3.49 -9.98 -2.38
N THR A 28 -3.51 -9.52 -3.63
CA THR A 28 -3.14 -10.33 -4.80
C THR A 28 -1.82 -9.81 -5.36
N CYS A 29 -0.77 -10.64 -5.37
CA CYS A 29 0.59 -10.23 -5.77
C CYS A 29 1.24 -11.25 -6.71
N ASP A 30 2.07 -10.76 -7.61
CA ASP A 30 2.89 -11.54 -8.54
C ASP A 30 4.36 -11.51 -8.08
N PRO A 31 5.24 -12.40 -8.57
CA PRO A 31 6.57 -12.58 -7.99
C PRO A 31 7.61 -11.54 -8.45
N GLU A 32 7.25 -10.25 -8.49
CA GLU A 32 8.21 -9.17 -8.77
C GLU A 32 9.11 -8.88 -7.54
N LEU A 33 10.24 -8.22 -7.78
CA LEU A 33 11.19 -7.83 -6.72
C LEU A 33 10.56 -6.89 -5.69
N ASP A 34 9.72 -5.97 -6.14
CA ASP A 34 9.03 -5.01 -5.27
C ASP A 34 7.85 -5.64 -4.54
N ASP A 35 7.12 -6.60 -5.12
CA ASP A 35 6.13 -7.40 -4.38
C ASP A 35 6.77 -8.12 -3.20
N ASN A 36 7.97 -8.68 -3.37
CA ASN A 36 8.71 -9.32 -2.26
C ASN A 36 9.00 -8.34 -1.12
N ASN A 37 9.52 -7.15 -1.43
CA ASN A 37 9.82 -6.15 -0.39
C ASN A 37 8.54 -5.56 0.22
N SER A 38 7.50 -5.32 -0.59
CA SER A 38 6.18 -4.87 -0.14
C SER A 38 5.54 -5.90 0.79
N MET A 39 5.68 -7.20 0.50
CA MET A 39 5.16 -8.30 1.32
C MET A 39 5.90 -8.43 2.66
N ILE A 40 7.23 -8.29 2.67
CA ILE A 40 8.00 -8.26 3.93
C ILE A 40 7.51 -7.13 4.83
N ARG A 41 7.40 -5.90 4.29
CA ARG A 41 6.87 -4.76 5.04
C ARG A 41 5.44 -5.02 5.52
N PHE A 42 4.58 -5.56 4.65
CA PHE A 42 3.17 -5.84 4.94
C PHE A 42 3.03 -6.83 6.11
N ILE A 43 3.78 -7.93 6.08
CA ILE A 43 3.79 -8.93 7.16
C ILE A 43 4.38 -8.35 8.45
N LEU A 44 5.41 -7.51 8.39
CA LEU A 44 5.93 -6.81 9.56
C LEU A 44 4.90 -5.86 10.18
N HIS A 45 3.96 -5.33 9.39
CA HIS A 45 2.86 -4.46 9.85
C HIS A 45 1.53 -5.21 10.07
N SER A 46 1.55 -6.54 10.12
CA SER A 46 0.35 -7.37 10.27
C SER A 46 -0.40 -7.18 11.61
N THR A 47 0.14 -6.39 12.54
CA THR A 47 -0.58 -5.98 13.75
C THR A 47 -1.57 -4.84 13.50
N ASP A 48 -1.44 -4.12 12.38
CA ASP A 48 -2.22 -2.90 12.10
C ASP A 48 -3.54 -3.17 11.33
N PHE A 49 -3.66 -4.33 10.70
CA PHE A 49 -4.82 -4.71 9.88
C PHE A 49 -5.11 -6.20 9.97
N GLN A 50 -6.31 -6.61 9.57
CA GLN A 50 -6.69 -8.02 9.47
C GLN A 50 -6.40 -8.54 8.06
N ILE A 51 -5.57 -9.58 7.95
CA ILE A 51 -5.22 -10.22 6.68
C ILE A 51 -6.18 -11.40 6.44
N ASP A 52 -7.04 -11.26 5.43
CA ASP A 52 -8.00 -12.29 5.05
C ASP A 52 -7.57 -13.11 3.84
N GLY A 53 -6.50 -12.70 3.15
CA GLY A 53 -5.99 -13.34 1.95
C GLY A 53 -4.61 -12.85 1.54
N LEU A 54 -3.74 -13.81 1.22
CA LEU A 54 -2.44 -13.63 0.56
C LEU A 54 -2.45 -14.49 -0.70
N VAL A 55 -2.79 -13.88 -1.84
CA VAL A 55 -3.14 -14.60 -3.06
C VAL A 55 -2.06 -14.42 -4.12
N TYR A 56 -1.45 -15.52 -4.56
CA TYR A 56 -0.62 -15.49 -5.77
C TYR A 56 -1.48 -15.13 -6.98
N THR A 57 -1.02 -14.21 -7.81
CA THR A 57 -1.71 -13.83 -9.06
C THR A 57 -0.71 -13.68 -10.21
N SER A 58 -1.22 -13.48 -11.43
CA SER A 58 -0.41 -13.09 -12.59
C SER A 58 -0.46 -11.58 -12.83
N SER A 59 0.45 -11.10 -13.67
CA SER A 59 0.45 -9.76 -14.25
C SER A 59 0.98 -9.83 -15.70
N ARG A 60 1.12 -8.68 -16.36
CA ARG A 60 1.87 -8.58 -17.63
C ARG A 60 3.36 -8.86 -17.50
N PHE A 61 3.91 -8.74 -16.29
CA PHE A 61 5.32 -8.97 -16.01
C PHE A 61 5.60 -10.42 -15.64
N HIS A 62 4.63 -11.10 -15.02
CA HIS A 62 4.82 -12.47 -14.53
C HIS A 62 3.56 -13.33 -14.72
N TRP A 63 3.69 -14.46 -15.42
CA TRP A 63 2.65 -15.49 -15.47
C TRP A 63 3.24 -16.88 -15.73
N ARG A 64 2.62 -17.89 -15.13
CA ARG A 64 3.18 -19.25 -14.94
C ARG A 64 3.08 -20.12 -16.19
N GLY A 65 2.03 -19.95 -16.98
CA GLY A 65 1.61 -20.91 -17.98
C GLY A 65 0.84 -22.08 -17.37
N ASP A 66 0.13 -22.82 -18.22
CA ASP A 66 -0.70 -23.97 -17.83
C ASP A 66 0.06 -25.30 -17.71
N GLY A 67 1.38 -25.28 -17.95
CA GLY A 67 2.24 -26.47 -17.97
C GLY A 67 1.98 -27.46 -19.11
N LYS A 68 1.12 -27.12 -20.09
CA LYS A 68 0.75 -27.98 -21.23
C LYS A 68 1.38 -27.54 -22.55
N GLY A 69 2.17 -26.46 -22.53
CA GLY A 69 2.79 -25.89 -23.72
C GLY A 69 1.84 -25.00 -24.53
N THR A 70 0.71 -24.61 -23.94
CA THR A 70 -0.18 -23.58 -24.49
C THR A 70 0.58 -22.25 -24.52
N THR A 71 0.43 -21.50 -25.62
CA THR A 71 1.11 -20.22 -25.77
C THR A 71 0.15 -19.04 -25.68
N GLN A 72 0.64 -17.94 -25.11
CA GLN A 72 -0.02 -16.64 -25.12
C GLN A 72 0.82 -15.64 -25.92
N PHE A 73 0.14 -14.80 -26.70
CA PHE A 73 0.76 -13.65 -27.36
C PHE A 73 -0.15 -12.44 -27.21
N ILE A 74 0.41 -11.34 -26.70
CA ILE A 74 -0.30 -10.07 -26.49
C ILE A 74 0.55 -9.00 -27.18
N GLU A 75 -0.06 -8.25 -28.09
CA GLU A 75 0.60 -7.14 -28.77
C GLU A 75 0.98 -6.06 -27.76
N GLY A 76 2.22 -5.58 -27.81
CA GLY A 76 2.77 -4.60 -26.89
C GLY A 76 3.22 -5.15 -25.53
N SER A 77 3.19 -6.45 -25.30
CA SER A 77 3.81 -7.08 -24.12
C SER A 77 5.34 -6.94 -24.15
N GLU A 78 6.01 -7.29 -23.04
CA GLU A 78 7.48 -7.26 -23.00
C GLU A 78 8.10 -8.24 -24.01
N TYR A 79 7.56 -9.45 -24.11
CA TYR A 79 8.04 -10.47 -25.06
C TYR A 79 7.75 -10.12 -26.53
N ASP A 80 6.70 -9.34 -26.83
CA ASP A 80 6.48 -8.79 -28.16
C ASP A 80 7.54 -7.72 -28.49
N GLN A 81 7.78 -6.79 -27.56
CA GLN A 81 8.80 -5.74 -27.72
C GLN A 81 10.22 -6.29 -27.86
N LEU A 82 10.49 -7.46 -27.28
CA LEU A 82 11.75 -8.20 -27.43
C LEU A 82 11.81 -9.07 -28.70
N GLY A 83 10.71 -9.19 -29.44
CA GLY A 83 10.64 -9.99 -30.66
C GLY A 83 10.67 -11.51 -30.43
N LEU A 84 10.26 -11.97 -29.25
CA LEU A 84 10.31 -13.39 -28.85
C LEU A 84 9.12 -14.21 -29.36
N GLY A 85 8.03 -13.55 -29.79
CA GLY A 85 6.81 -14.21 -30.24
C GLY A 85 5.98 -14.80 -29.09
N PRO A 86 5.04 -15.73 -29.39
CA PRO A 86 4.20 -16.35 -28.37
C PRO A 86 5.02 -17.09 -27.30
N GLN A 87 4.70 -16.88 -26.03
CA GLN A 87 5.39 -17.49 -24.89
C GLN A 87 4.54 -18.58 -24.25
N THR A 88 5.16 -19.50 -23.51
CA THR A 88 4.46 -20.55 -22.71
C THR A 88 4.40 -20.23 -21.21
N SER A 89 5.26 -19.33 -20.75
CA SER A 89 5.30 -18.69 -19.45
C SER A 89 6.04 -17.35 -19.63
N TRP A 90 5.91 -16.42 -18.69
CA TRP A 90 6.71 -15.20 -18.69
C TRP A 90 7.24 -14.92 -17.30
N ARG A 91 8.57 -14.97 -17.15
CA ARG A 91 9.34 -14.59 -15.95
C ARG A 91 8.86 -15.18 -14.62
N PHE A 92 8.12 -16.29 -14.65
CA PHE A 92 7.56 -16.94 -13.47
C PHE A 92 8.28 -18.27 -13.22
N SER A 93 8.88 -18.44 -12.03
CA SER A 93 9.60 -19.67 -11.68
C SER A 93 8.61 -20.83 -11.47
N PRO A 94 8.88 -22.05 -12.00
CA PRO A 94 8.07 -23.23 -11.69
C PRO A 94 8.03 -23.59 -10.20
N ASP A 95 9.08 -23.22 -9.47
CA ASP A 95 9.24 -23.45 -8.03
C ASP A 95 8.88 -22.20 -7.20
N GLU A 96 8.22 -21.21 -7.80
CA GLU A 96 7.86 -19.96 -7.14
C GLU A 96 6.99 -20.19 -5.90
N ARG A 97 7.40 -19.59 -4.78
CA ARG A 97 6.67 -19.62 -3.50
C ARG A 97 7.08 -18.47 -2.55
N PHE A 98 7.33 -17.26 -3.06
CA PHE A 98 7.86 -16.15 -2.26
C PHE A 98 7.00 -15.75 -1.05
N ILE A 99 5.66 -15.73 -1.16
CA ILE A 99 4.74 -15.52 -0.03
C ILE A 99 4.99 -16.57 1.06
N ASP A 100 4.97 -17.86 0.70
CA ASP A 100 5.27 -18.94 1.64
C ASP A 100 6.66 -18.79 2.28
N ASP A 101 7.70 -18.49 1.49
CA ASP A 101 9.07 -18.32 2.00
C ASP A 101 9.17 -17.13 2.98
N ILE A 102 8.43 -16.04 2.74
CA ILE A 102 8.35 -14.90 3.66
C ILE A 102 7.62 -15.30 4.95
N VAL A 103 6.52 -16.07 4.87
CA VAL A 103 5.83 -16.55 6.08
C VAL A 103 6.65 -17.60 6.83
N ASP A 104 7.44 -18.42 6.14
CA ASP A 104 8.43 -19.32 6.74
C ASP A 104 9.49 -18.54 7.52
N ALA A 105 10.05 -17.48 6.94
CA ALA A 105 10.99 -16.61 7.64
C ALA A 105 10.32 -15.82 8.78
N TYR A 106 9.07 -15.40 8.62
CA TYR A 106 8.27 -14.78 9.68
C TYR A 106 8.04 -15.72 10.86
N GLU A 107 7.81 -17.02 10.63
CA GLU A 107 7.66 -18.02 11.69
C GLU A 107 8.90 -18.09 12.58
N GLU A 108 10.10 -18.00 11.99
CA GLU A 108 11.36 -17.95 12.74
C GLU A 108 11.49 -16.67 13.57
N CYS A 109 10.94 -15.55 13.09
CA CYS A 109 10.91 -14.25 13.78
C CYS A 109 9.79 -14.14 14.83
N TYR A 110 8.70 -14.91 14.69
CA TYR A 110 7.48 -14.79 15.49
C TYR A 110 7.70 -14.86 17.02
N PRO A 111 8.59 -15.70 17.57
CA PRO A 111 8.87 -15.71 19.00
C PRO A 111 9.35 -14.36 19.55
N ASN A 112 10.09 -13.59 18.74
CA ASN A 112 10.58 -12.26 19.10
C ASN A 112 9.50 -11.20 18.83
N LEU A 113 8.89 -11.20 17.65
CA LEU A 113 7.88 -10.21 17.25
C LEU A 113 6.75 -10.08 18.27
N LYS A 114 6.23 -11.22 18.77
CA LYS A 114 5.13 -11.23 19.75
C LYS A 114 5.50 -10.72 21.15
N VAL A 115 6.81 -10.57 21.45
CA VAL A 115 7.27 -9.91 22.68
C VAL A 115 7.03 -8.41 22.57
N HIS A 116 7.28 -7.84 21.40
CA HIS A 116 7.15 -6.41 21.12
C HIS A 116 5.71 -5.98 20.83
N ASP A 117 4.91 -6.86 20.21
CA ASP A 117 3.48 -6.61 19.98
C ASP A 117 2.69 -7.94 20.04
N PRO A 118 1.85 -8.18 21.06
CA PRO A 118 1.13 -9.44 21.20
C PRO A 118 0.08 -9.68 20.10
N ASP A 119 -0.27 -8.66 19.30
CA ASP A 119 -1.28 -8.75 18.24
C ASP A 119 -0.73 -9.35 16.94
N TYR A 120 0.56 -9.69 16.86
CA TYR A 120 1.13 -10.37 15.69
C TYR A 120 0.36 -11.68 15.42
N PRO A 121 -0.18 -11.88 14.20
CA PRO A 121 -0.90 -13.10 13.85
C PRO A 121 0.02 -14.31 13.93
N THR A 122 -0.53 -15.46 14.30
CA THR A 122 0.28 -16.69 14.30
C THR A 122 0.72 -17.03 12.87
N PRO A 123 1.89 -17.67 12.68
CA PRO A 123 2.31 -18.15 11.37
C PRO A 123 1.27 -19.07 10.73
N GLU A 124 0.61 -19.92 11.53
CA GLU A 124 -0.50 -20.78 11.09
C GLU A 124 -1.67 -19.96 10.52
N ALA A 125 -2.03 -18.83 11.16
CA ALA A 125 -3.10 -17.97 10.68
C ALA A 125 -2.74 -17.34 9.32
N LEU A 126 -1.51 -16.87 9.16
CA LEU A 126 -1.03 -16.34 7.87
C LEU A 126 -1.04 -17.41 6.78
N ARG A 127 -0.56 -18.63 7.08
CA ARG A 127 -0.59 -19.76 6.13
C ARG A 127 -2.00 -20.14 5.71
N SER A 128 -2.96 -20.07 6.63
CA SER A 128 -4.35 -20.45 6.36
C SER A 128 -5.06 -19.56 5.35
N VAL A 129 -4.49 -18.39 5.04
CA VAL A 129 -5.02 -17.44 4.06
C VAL A 129 -4.13 -17.30 2.83
N ILE A 130 -3.07 -18.11 2.70
CA ILE A 130 -2.29 -18.21 1.45
C ILE A 130 -3.08 -19.05 0.45
N ALA A 131 -3.25 -18.56 -0.77
CA ALA A 131 -3.95 -19.29 -1.83
C ALA A 131 -3.38 -19.00 -3.22
N TRP A 132 -3.50 -19.97 -4.11
CA TRP A 132 -3.16 -19.79 -5.52
C TRP A 132 -4.35 -19.23 -6.30
N GLY A 133 -4.18 -18.02 -6.83
CA GLY A 133 -5.14 -17.36 -7.71
C GLY A 133 -4.92 -17.69 -9.19
N ASN A 134 -5.37 -16.77 -10.04
CA ASN A 134 -5.28 -16.85 -11.49
C ASN A 134 -3.88 -16.46 -11.98
N CYS A 135 -2.95 -17.42 -11.97
CA CYS A 135 -1.55 -17.21 -12.35
C CYS A 135 -1.17 -17.73 -13.75
N ASP A 136 -2.06 -18.48 -14.42
CA ASP A 136 -1.69 -19.24 -15.62
C ASP A 136 -1.38 -18.35 -16.82
N PHE A 137 -2.18 -17.33 -17.09
CA PHE A 137 -2.00 -16.42 -18.22
C PHE A 137 -2.37 -14.99 -17.84
N GLU A 138 -1.69 -14.03 -18.47
CA GLU A 138 -1.98 -12.60 -18.25
C GLU A 138 -3.47 -12.32 -18.50
N GLY A 139 -4.15 -11.84 -17.45
CA GLY A 139 -5.52 -11.36 -17.51
C GLY A 139 -6.57 -12.45 -17.64
N ASP A 140 -6.23 -13.73 -17.44
CA ASP A 140 -7.18 -14.83 -17.51
C ASP A 140 -7.96 -15.00 -16.20
N TYR A 141 -9.22 -14.56 -16.21
CA TYR A 141 -10.18 -14.72 -15.13
C TYR A 141 -11.24 -15.79 -15.44
N SER A 142 -10.98 -16.72 -16.36
CA SER A 142 -12.00 -17.68 -16.85
C SER A 142 -12.25 -18.88 -15.94
N GLN A 143 -11.33 -19.17 -15.02
CA GLN A 143 -11.43 -20.29 -14.08
C GLN A 143 -11.58 -19.80 -12.65
N ASP A 144 -12.34 -20.55 -11.85
CA ASP A 144 -12.33 -20.42 -10.40
C ASP A 144 -11.10 -21.14 -9.84
N THR A 145 -10.41 -20.46 -8.94
CA THR A 145 -9.18 -20.89 -8.29
C THR A 145 -9.36 -20.82 -6.77
N GLU A 146 -8.45 -21.43 -6.01
CA GLU A 146 -8.46 -21.33 -4.55
C GLU A 146 -8.42 -19.87 -4.09
N GLY A 147 -7.60 -19.05 -4.75
CA GLY A 147 -7.50 -17.61 -4.51
C GLY A 147 -8.78 -16.84 -4.83
N SER A 148 -9.42 -17.11 -5.97
CA SER A 148 -10.69 -16.44 -6.32
C SER A 148 -11.83 -16.86 -5.39
N ASP A 149 -11.85 -18.13 -4.96
CA ASP A 149 -12.85 -18.64 -4.02
C ASP A 149 -12.67 -18.03 -2.62
N LEU A 150 -11.42 -17.87 -2.17
CA LEU A 150 -11.09 -17.16 -0.94
C LEU A 150 -11.58 -15.70 -1.01
N ILE A 151 -11.33 -15.01 -2.13
CA ILE A 151 -11.79 -13.63 -2.34
C ILE A 151 -13.33 -13.57 -2.32
N LYS A 152 -13.99 -14.43 -3.10
CA LYS A 152 -15.45 -14.52 -3.18
C LYS A 152 -16.10 -14.73 -1.81
N ARG A 153 -15.57 -15.65 -1.01
CA ARG A 153 -16.06 -15.93 0.34
C ARG A 153 -15.99 -14.69 1.25
N ASN A 154 -14.87 -13.97 1.23
CA ASN A 154 -14.70 -12.76 2.05
C ASN A 154 -15.56 -11.58 1.56
N ILE A 155 -15.76 -11.44 0.24
CA ILE A 155 -16.69 -10.46 -0.31
C ILE A 155 -18.12 -10.74 0.20
N LEU A 156 -18.54 -12.02 0.20
CA LEU A 156 -19.90 -12.42 0.54
C LEU A 156 -20.17 -12.61 2.04
N ASP A 157 -19.14 -12.61 2.91
CA ASP A 157 -19.34 -12.76 4.36
C ASP A 157 -20.11 -11.58 4.99
N ASP A 158 -20.59 -11.76 6.22
CA ASP A 158 -21.40 -10.78 6.96
C ASP A 158 -20.60 -9.92 7.93
N GLU A 159 -19.26 -9.95 7.87
CA GLU A 159 -18.44 -9.09 8.69
C GLU A 159 -18.60 -7.62 8.26
N PRO A 160 -18.75 -6.69 9.22
CA PRO A 160 -19.04 -5.30 8.93
C PRO A 160 -17.82 -4.55 8.37
N GLY A 161 -18.09 -3.43 7.71
CA GLY A 161 -17.06 -2.52 7.21
C GLY A 161 -16.46 -2.91 5.87
N PRO A 162 -15.55 -2.08 5.33
CA PRO A 162 -14.96 -2.30 4.03
C PRO A 162 -13.97 -3.48 4.04
N LEU A 163 -13.91 -4.19 2.91
CA LEU A 163 -12.87 -5.15 2.57
C LEU A 163 -11.97 -4.52 1.49
N PHE A 164 -10.74 -4.21 1.87
CA PHE A 164 -9.73 -3.67 0.96
C PHE A 164 -9.10 -4.82 0.17
N ILE A 165 -9.31 -4.87 -1.14
CA ILE A 165 -8.73 -5.90 -2.02
C ILE A 165 -7.67 -5.23 -2.87
N GLN A 166 -6.41 -5.59 -2.62
CA GLN A 166 -5.25 -4.99 -3.24
C GLN A 166 -4.81 -5.83 -4.44
N ALA A 167 -4.55 -5.18 -5.57
CA ALA A 167 -3.91 -5.79 -6.73
C ALA A 167 -2.54 -5.14 -6.93
N TRP A 168 -1.51 -5.82 -6.43
CA TRP A 168 -0.11 -5.42 -6.59
C TRP A 168 0.36 -5.78 -8.00
N GLY A 169 -0.01 -6.99 -8.46
CA GLY A 169 0.09 -7.41 -9.84
C GLY A 169 -1.18 -7.16 -10.66
N GLY A 170 -1.64 -8.21 -11.34
CA GLY A 170 -2.90 -8.22 -12.08
C GLY A 170 -4.14 -8.40 -11.21
N SER A 171 -5.29 -8.05 -11.76
CA SER A 171 -6.60 -8.12 -11.09
C SER A 171 -7.45 -9.33 -11.50
N SER A 172 -6.88 -10.27 -12.27
CA SER A 172 -7.57 -11.47 -12.77
C SER A 172 -8.19 -12.35 -11.68
N SER A 173 -7.51 -12.57 -10.55
CA SER A 173 -8.06 -13.34 -9.42
C SER A 173 -9.29 -12.66 -8.80
N ILE A 174 -9.29 -11.33 -8.72
CA ILE A 174 -10.41 -10.52 -8.25
C ILE A 174 -11.56 -10.58 -9.26
N ALA A 175 -11.24 -10.45 -10.56
CA ALA A 175 -12.22 -10.55 -11.63
C ALA A 175 -12.87 -11.94 -11.67
N ALA A 176 -12.12 -13.01 -11.45
CA ALA A 176 -12.66 -14.38 -11.37
C ALA A 176 -13.62 -14.54 -10.19
N ALA A 177 -13.29 -13.99 -9.02
CA ALA A 177 -14.17 -14.00 -7.85
C ALA A 177 -15.49 -13.27 -8.12
N LEU A 178 -15.42 -12.05 -8.67
CA LEU A 178 -16.58 -11.25 -9.03
C LEU A 178 -17.42 -11.92 -10.14
N ARG A 179 -16.76 -12.55 -11.12
CA ARG A 179 -17.43 -13.34 -12.16
C ARG A 179 -18.18 -14.52 -11.57
N SER A 180 -17.56 -15.25 -10.66
CA SER A 180 -18.19 -16.38 -9.98
C SER A 180 -19.37 -15.95 -9.09
N ILE A 181 -19.37 -14.72 -8.55
CA ILE A 181 -20.54 -14.12 -7.88
C ILE A 181 -21.66 -13.82 -8.91
N GLU A 182 -21.34 -13.27 -10.07
CA GLU A 182 -22.33 -13.08 -11.14
C GLU A 182 -22.91 -14.42 -11.62
N ASP A 183 -22.07 -15.43 -11.83
CA ASP A 183 -22.49 -16.75 -12.27
C ASP A 183 -23.52 -17.38 -11.31
N ASP A 184 -23.34 -17.17 -9.99
CA ASP A 184 -24.25 -17.70 -8.96
C ASP A 184 -25.55 -16.89 -8.79
N TYR A 185 -25.47 -15.56 -8.85
CA TYR A 185 -26.58 -14.69 -8.41
C TYR A 185 -27.26 -13.92 -9.53
N LYS A 186 -26.60 -13.67 -10.66
CA LYS A 186 -27.16 -12.84 -11.73
C LYS A 186 -28.37 -13.51 -12.37
N GLY A 187 -29.50 -12.81 -12.37
CA GLY A 187 -30.79 -13.33 -12.84
C GLY A 187 -31.60 -14.09 -11.77
N THR A 188 -31.08 -14.22 -10.54
CA THR A 188 -31.86 -14.66 -9.38
C THR A 188 -32.60 -13.49 -8.71
N ALA A 189 -33.48 -13.78 -7.76
CA ALA A 189 -34.18 -12.75 -6.98
C ALA A 189 -33.26 -11.99 -6.00
N ASP A 190 -32.09 -12.54 -5.69
CA ASP A 190 -31.15 -11.99 -4.70
C ASP A 190 -30.11 -11.06 -5.33
N TRP A 191 -30.06 -10.96 -6.66
CA TRP A 191 -29.04 -10.21 -7.40
C TRP A 191 -28.87 -8.76 -6.91
N ASP A 192 -29.96 -8.00 -6.81
CA ASP A 192 -29.87 -6.58 -6.45
C ASP A 192 -29.29 -6.38 -5.05
N ALA A 193 -29.61 -7.29 -4.12
CA ALA A 193 -29.09 -7.25 -2.75
C ALA A 193 -27.61 -7.63 -2.69
N VAL A 194 -27.22 -8.68 -3.43
CA VAL A 194 -25.81 -9.12 -3.51
C VAL A 194 -24.97 -8.05 -4.20
N TYR A 195 -25.44 -7.48 -5.31
CA TYR A 195 -24.72 -6.42 -6.03
C TYR A 195 -24.45 -5.22 -5.13
N ALA A 196 -25.49 -4.74 -4.44
CA ALA A 196 -25.35 -3.63 -3.49
C ALA A 196 -24.36 -3.95 -2.36
N LYS A 197 -24.44 -5.16 -1.78
CA LYS A 197 -23.50 -5.62 -0.73
C LYS A 197 -22.05 -5.60 -1.22
N VAL A 198 -21.79 -6.13 -2.42
CA VAL A 198 -20.44 -6.16 -3.02
C VAL A 198 -19.91 -4.75 -3.22
N CYS A 199 -20.70 -3.85 -3.84
CA CYS A 199 -20.27 -2.48 -4.12
C CYS A 199 -20.08 -1.62 -2.86
N GLU A 200 -20.87 -1.85 -1.80
CA GLU A 200 -20.70 -1.17 -0.51
C GLU A 200 -19.46 -1.67 0.25
N LYS A 201 -19.18 -2.97 0.18
CA LYS A 201 -18.13 -3.61 0.96
C LYS A 201 -16.76 -3.50 0.33
N VAL A 202 -16.64 -3.66 -0.98
CA VAL A 202 -15.34 -3.79 -1.65
C VAL A 202 -14.71 -2.43 -1.92
N VAL A 203 -13.46 -2.28 -1.48
CA VAL A 203 -12.57 -1.18 -1.88
C VAL A 203 -11.39 -1.76 -2.65
N LEU A 204 -11.24 -1.39 -3.93
CA LEU A 204 -10.14 -1.86 -4.76
C LEU A 204 -8.92 -0.93 -4.65
N CYS A 205 -7.76 -1.48 -4.33
CA CYS A 205 -6.49 -0.76 -4.20
C CYS A 205 -5.50 -1.29 -5.25
N LEU A 206 -5.40 -0.62 -6.40
CA LEU A 206 -4.65 -1.11 -7.56
C LEU A 206 -3.31 -0.40 -7.70
N SER A 207 -2.21 -1.18 -7.81
CA SER A 207 -0.89 -0.72 -8.28
C SER A 207 -0.88 -0.58 -9.81
N GLY A 208 -1.86 0.20 -10.32
CA GLY A 208 -2.24 0.19 -11.74
C GLY A 208 -3.06 -1.04 -12.14
N ASP A 209 -3.46 -1.12 -13.41
CA ASP A 209 -4.06 -2.33 -13.99
C ASP A 209 -3.00 -3.05 -14.82
N GLN A 210 -2.41 -4.13 -14.27
CA GLN A 210 -1.26 -4.78 -14.90
C GLN A 210 -1.61 -5.97 -15.79
N ASP A 211 -2.87 -6.40 -15.86
CA ASP A 211 -3.27 -7.57 -16.67
C ASP A 211 -4.54 -7.33 -17.49
N ASN A 212 -5.09 -6.11 -17.42
CA ASN A 212 -6.26 -5.65 -18.16
C ASN A 212 -7.57 -6.33 -17.70
N ALA A 213 -7.55 -7.13 -16.62
CA ALA A 213 -8.75 -7.78 -16.12
C ALA A 213 -9.72 -6.75 -15.51
N TYR A 214 -9.21 -5.69 -14.89
CA TYR A 214 -10.03 -4.59 -14.39
C TYR A 214 -10.79 -3.92 -15.54
N ASN A 215 -10.07 -3.47 -16.58
CA ASN A 215 -10.69 -2.75 -17.70
C ASN A 215 -11.60 -3.64 -18.56
N LYS A 216 -11.28 -4.94 -18.72
CA LYS A 216 -12.09 -5.87 -19.53
C LYS A 216 -13.30 -6.43 -18.78
N TYR A 217 -13.23 -6.54 -17.46
CA TYR A 217 -14.26 -7.22 -16.67
C TYR A 217 -14.83 -6.36 -15.55
N ILE A 218 -14.00 -5.97 -14.58
CA ILE A 218 -14.47 -5.35 -13.34
C ILE A 218 -15.15 -4.01 -13.62
N ALA A 219 -14.49 -3.12 -14.38
CA ALA A 219 -15.04 -1.81 -14.73
C ALA A 219 -16.30 -1.89 -15.60
N VAL A 220 -16.52 -3.03 -16.28
CA VAL A 220 -17.66 -3.24 -17.17
C VAL A 220 -18.87 -3.79 -16.42
N ASN A 221 -18.65 -4.80 -15.56
CA ASN A 221 -19.74 -5.53 -14.90
C ASN A 221 -20.01 -5.05 -13.47
N TRP A 222 -19.04 -4.40 -12.84
CA TRP A 222 -19.11 -3.90 -11.46
C TRP A 222 -18.68 -2.41 -11.37
N PRO A 223 -19.28 -1.52 -12.18
CA PRO A 223 -18.84 -0.13 -12.29
C PRO A 223 -19.00 0.69 -11.00
N ASP A 224 -19.84 0.22 -10.07
CA ASP A 224 -20.13 0.92 -8.81
C ASP A 224 -19.19 0.51 -7.66
N ILE A 225 -18.29 -0.46 -7.87
CA ILE A 225 -17.24 -0.77 -6.88
C ILE A 225 -16.29 0.42 -6.75
N TYR A 226 -16.00 0.82 -5.52
CA TYR A 226 -15.06 1.90 -5.26
C TYR A 226 -13.62 1.46 -5.56
N VAL A 227 -12.93 2.24 -6.40
CA VAL A 227 -11.50 2.08 -6.67
C VAL A 227 -10.76 3.23 -6.00
N GLN A 228 -9.90 2.91 -5.05
CA GLN A 228 -9.14 3.90 -4.32
C GLN A 228 -8.14 4.60 -5.26
N SER A 229 -8.12 5.94 -5.19
CA SER A 229 -7.19 6.78 -5.96
C SER A 229 -6.56 7.81 -5.04
N LEU A 230 -5.30 7.57 -4.65
CA LEU A 230 -4.57 8.42 -3.71
C LEU A 230 -3.45 9.18 -4.43
N GLY A 231 -3.18 10.41 -3.99
CA GLY A 231 -2.15 11.29 -4.54
C GLY A 231 -0.74 11.11 -3.95
N GLY A 232 -0.52 10.14 -3.06
CA GLY A 232 0.78 9.93 -2.42
C GLY A 232 1.76 9.15 -3.29
N SER A 233 3.06 9.34 -3.03
CA SER A 233 4.12 8.61 -3.71
C SER A 233 4.20 7.16 -3.25
N MET A 234 4.39 6.25 -4.20
CA MET A 234 4.88 4.89 -3.95
C MET A 234 6.24 4.97 -3.23
N GLY A 235 6.49 4.08 -2.26
CA GLY A 235 7.74 4.00 -1.51
C GLY A 235 8.85 3.52 -2.45
N ARG A 236 9.60 4.44 -3.06
CA ARG A 236 10.66 4.03 -3.97
C ARG A 236 12.02 4.59 -3.59
N TYR A 237 12.23 5.89 -3.72
CA TYR A 237 13.47 6.56 -3.30
C TYR A 237 13.18 8.04 -3.07
N ASP A 238 13.77 8.61 -2.03
CA ASP A 238 13.68 10.05 -1.76
C ASP A 238 14.96 10.77 -2.20
N ASN A 239 14.80 11.98 -2.72
CA ASN A 239 15.92 12.88 -3.06
C ASN A 239 16.10 14.00 -2.02
N SER A 240 15.43 13.87 -0.86
CA SER A 240 15.59 14.78 0.28
C SER A 240 16.79 14.41 1.15
N GLU A 241 16.90 15.08 2.30
CA GLU A 241 17.87 14.74 3.35
C GLU A 241 17.71 13.30 3.89
N TYR A 242 16.56 12.65 3.66
CA TYR A 242 16.26 11.28 4.11
C TYR A 242 16.65 10.18 3.10
N ALA A 243 17.29 10.54 1.97
CA ALA A 243 17.74 9.57 0.96
C ALA A 243 18.64 8.46 1.53
N TYR A 244 19.31 8.70 2.67
CA TYR A 244 20.17 7.71 3.32
C TYR A 244 19.40 6.48 3.84
N LEU A 245 18.09 6.57 4.06
CA LEU A 245 17.23 5.48 4.54
C LEU A 245 17.06 4.34 3.54
N THR A 246 17.66 4.44 2.36
CA THR A 246 17.76 3.34 1.40
C THR A 246 19.20 3.07 0.99
N SER A 247 20.18 3.75 1.60
CA SER A 247 21.60 3.59 1.27
C SER A 247 22.10 2.18 1.61
N PRO A 248 23.19 1.71 0.99
CA PRO A 248 23.76 0.40 1.29
C PRO A 248 24.05 0.16 2.78
N ASP A 249 24.68 1.12 3.45
CA ASP A 249 25.06 0.99 4.86
C ASP A 249 23.81 0.91 5.75
N TRP A 250 22.84 1.80 5.55
CA TRP A 250 21.59 1.79 6.32
C TRP A 250 20.78 0.51 6.07
N THR A 251 20.69 0.07 4.82
CA THR A 251 19.96 -1.15 4.44
C THR A 251 20.60 -2.39 5.08
N ALA A 252 21.93 -2.49 5.06
CA ALA A 252 22.65 -3.59 5.68
C ALA A 252 22.43 -3.65 7.19
N GLU A 253 22.42 -2.48 7.85
CA GLU A 253 22.25 -2.36 9.30
C GLU A 253 20.81 -2.61 9.76
N ASN A 254 19.81 -2.09 9.01
CA ASN A 254 18.44 -2.00 9.49
C ASN A 254 17.45 -2.95 8.81
N MET A 255 17.70 -3.33 7.55
CA MET A 255 16.73 -4.07 6.73
C MET A 255 17.15 -5.51 6.45
N ARG A 256 18.45 -5.79 6.45
CA ARG A 256 19.02 -7.10 6.07
C ARG A 256 19.42 -7.94 7.28
N ILE A 257 18.61 -7.90 8.35
CA ILE A 257 18.86 -8.61 9.61
C ILE A 257 17.84 -9.73 9.85
N GLY A 258 18.32 -10.85 10.41
CA GLY A 258 17.46 -11.99 10.75
C GLY A 258 16.94 -12.80 9.55
N PRO A 259 16.10 -13.81 9.81
CA PRO A 259 15.52 -14.67 8.79
C PRO A 259 14.75 -13.89 7.72
N ILE A 260 13.79 -13.04 8.13
CA ILE A 260 12.96 -12.28 7.18
C ILE A 260 13.78 -11.22 6.43
N GLY A 261 14.72 -10.54 7.11
CA GLY A 261 15.61 -9.58 6.47
C GLY A 261 16.54 -10.19 5.42
N ALA A 262 16.87 -11.49 5.50
CA ALA A 262 17.65 -12.18 4.47
C ALA A 262 16.91 -12.31 3.11
N LEU A 263 15.59 -12.13 3.13
CA LEU A 263 14.74 -12.15 1.93
C LEU A 263 14.59 -10.78 1.28
N VAL A 264 14.92 -9.68 1.97
CA VAL A 264 14.86 -8.32 1.41
C VAL A 264 15.73 -8.21 0.16
N ARG A 265 15.15 -7.75 -0.96
CA ARG A 265 15.83 -7.53 -2.24
C ARG A 265 16.61 -6.22 -2.21
N CYS A 266 17.84 -6.28 -2.71
CA CYS A 266 18.73 -5.12 -2.82
C CYS A 266 19.43 -5.13 -4.18
N TRP A 267 19.93 -3.96 -4.60
CA TRP A 267 20.84 -3.89 -5.73
C TRP A 267 22.09 -4.73 -5.46
N GLY A 268 22.39 -5.67 -6.36
CA GLY A 268 23.55 -6.56 -6.23
C GLY A 268 23.43 -7.65 -5.16
N ASP A 269 22.21 -8.06 -4.80
CA ASP A 269 21.97 -9.15 -3.83
C ASP A 269 22.26 -10.57 -4.37
N GLY A 270 22.59 -10.69 -5.66
CA GLY A 270 22.90 -11.94 -6.34
C GLY A 270 21.69 -12.81 -6.72
N LYS A 271 20.45 -12.36 -6.46
CA LYS A 271 19.23 -13.12 -6.75
C LYS A 271 18.61 -12.68 -8.09
N GLN A 272 18.05 -13.62 -8.84
CA GLN A 272 17.18 -13.31 -9.99
C GLN A 272 15.80 -13.93 -9.78
N MET A 273 14.75 -13.32 -10.32
CA MET A 273 13.41 -13.95 -10.36
C MET A 273 13.42 -15.27 -11.12
N VAL A 274 13.99 -15.25 -12.33
CA VAL A 274 14.27 -16.47 -13.10
C VAL A 274 15.69 -16.42 -13.67
N PRO A 275 16.38 -17.56 -13.78
CA PRO A 275 17.73 -17.59 -14.33
C PRO A 275 17.80 -17.02 -15.75
N GLY A 276 18.67 -16.04 -15.96
CA GLY A 276 18.88 -15.44 -17.28
C GLY A 276 17.83 -14.41 -17.69
N ASP A 277 17.01 -13.94 -16.75
CA ASP A 277 16.08 -12.83 -16.99
C ASP A 277 16.84 -11.57 -17.42
N VAL A 278 16.61 -11.14 -18.68
CA VAL A 278 17.25 -9.95 -19.26
C VAL A 278 16.65 -8.64 -18.75
N MET A 279 15.49 -8.70 -18.09
CA MET A 279 14.84 -7.55 -17.45
C MET A 279 15.28 -7.39 -15.99
N ASP A 280 15.74 -8.46 -15.33
CA ASP A 280 16.25 -8.43 -13.96
C ASP A 280 17.78 -8.26 -13.91
N MET A 281 18.19 -7.01 -14.07
CA MET A 281 19.58 -6.60 -13.84
C MET A 281 19.88 -6.27 -12.37
N ILE A 282 18.89 -6.29 -11.47
CA ILE A 282 19.01 -5.72 -10.13
C ILE A 282 19.90 -6.58 -9.25
N GLY A 283 19.56 -7.85 -9.09
CA GLY A 283 20.30 -8.73 -8.19
C GLY A 283 21.67 -9.14 -8.73
N PRO A 284 21.85 -9.45 -10.03
CA PRO A 284 23.17 -9.74 -10.59
C PRO A 284 24.13 -8.55 -10.65
N TYR A 285 23.66 -7.33 -10.38
CA TYR A 285 24.44 -6.10 -10.48
C TYR A 285 25.68 -6.10 -9.59
N LYS A 286 26.84 -5.70 -10.13
CA LYS A 286 28.12 -5.64 -9.40
C LYS A 286 28.80 -4.27 -9.49
N GLY A 287 28.08 -3.24 -9.96
CA GLY A 287 28.63 -1.90 -10.15
C GLY A 287 28.98 -1.58 -11.60
N GLU A 288 28.53 -2.38 -12.56
CA GLU A 288 28.66 -2.10 -13.99
C GLU A 288 28.04 -0.75 -14.36
N SER A 289 28.59 -0.09 -15.37
CA SER A 289 27.97 1.06 -15.99
C SER A 289 26.73 0.65 -16.79
N VAL A 290 25.86 1.63 -17.08
CA VAL A 290 24.68 1.42 -17.95
C VAL A 290 25.07 0.83 -19.31
N GLN A 291 26.21 1.25 -19.89
CA GLN A 291 26.66 0.73 -21.18
C GLN A 291 27.14 -0.73 -21.06
N GLU A 292 27.88 -1.07 -20.00
CA GLU A 292 28.32 -2.45 -19.77
C GLU A 292 27.12 -3.40 -19.57
N LEU A 293 26.09 -2.98 -18.81
CA LEU A 293 24.86 -3.76 -18.65
C LEU A 293 24.15 -3.99 -19.99
N ALA A 294 24.07 -2.95 -20.83
CA ALA A 294 23.49 -3.07 -22.17
C ALA A 294 24.32 -4.01 -23.07
N ASP A 295 25.65 -3.92 -23.02
CA ASP A 295 26.56 -4.79 -23.78
C ASP A 295 26.49 -6.26 -23.30
N MET A 296 26.12 -6.49 -22.04
CA MET A 296 25.83 -7.81 -21.48
C MET A 296 24.47 -8.37 -21.91
N GLY A 297 23.63 -7.56 -22.57
CA GLY A 297 22.31 -7.96 -23.08
C GLY A 297 21.13 -7.64 -22.15
N TYR A 298 21.34 -6.92 -21.05
CA TYR A 298 20.24 -6.51 -20.18
C TYR A 298 19.42 -5.36 -20.77
N ILE A 299 18.12 -5.38 -20.48
CA ILE A 299 17.22 -4.26 -20.73
C ILE A 299 17.30 -3.29 -19.55
N VAL A 300 18.15 -2.28 -19.66
CA VAL A 300 18.32 -1.21 -18.65
C VAL A 300 17.10 -0.28 -18.55
N TRP A 301 16.01 -0.76 -17.96
CA TRP A 301 14.74 -0.01 -17.82
C TRP A 301 14.79 1.06 -16.71
N THR A 302 15.71 0.95 -15.75
CA THR A 302 15.97 1.95 -14.70
C THR A 302 17.46 2.22 -14.53
N ARG A 303 17.83 3.29 -13.82
CA ARG A 303 19.21 3.58 -13.48
C ARG A 303 19.70 2.69 -12.33
N PRO A 304 20.90 2.09 -12.45
CA PRO A 304 21.50 1.38 -11.34
C PRO A 304 21.74 2.26 -10.11
N GLN A 305 21.49 1.68 -8.93
CA GLN A 305 21.83 2.26 -7.63
C GLN A 305 23.09 1.57 -7.08
N PRO A 306 23.81 2.18 -6.11
CA PRO A 306 24.94 1.53 -5.45
C PRO A 306 24.59 0.13 -4.94
N VAL A 307 25.51 -0.83 -5.06
CA VAL A 307 25.34 -2.19 -4.54
C VAL A 307 25.04 -2.14 -3.05
N GLY A 308 24.02 -2.88 -2.62
CA GLY A 308 23.48 -2.90 -1.27
C GLY A 308 22.31 -1.95 -1.03
N THR A 309 22.01 -1.03 -1.95
CA THR A 309 20.85 -0.12 -1.84
C THR A 309 19.57 -0.97 -1.78
N LEU A 310 18.68 -0.67 -0.82
CA LEU A 310 17.35 -1.28 -0.74
C LEU A 310 16.64 -1.17 -2.08
N TYR A 311 16.12 -2.28 -2.60
CA TYR A 311 15.22 -2.22 -3.73
C TYR A 311 13.84 -1.75 -3.27
N SER A 312 13.21 -0.88 -4.04
CA SER A 312 11.92 -0.26 -3.67
C SER A 312 10.78 -1.25 -3.41
N ASP A 313 9.81 -0.85 -2.59
CA ASP A 313 8.54 -1.53 -2.30
C ASP A 313 7.34 -0.81 -2.97
N GLY A 314 7.22 -1.03 -4.27
CA GLY A 314 6.24 -0.40 -5.15
C GLY A 314 4.80 -0.41 -4.70
N ASP A 315 4.36 -1.53 -4.15
CA ASP A 315 2.95 -1.83 -3.94
C ASP A 315 2.48 -1.48 -2.54
N SER A 316 3.40 -1.09 -1.66
CA SER A 316 3.08 -0.61 -0.32
C SER A 316 2.17 0.61 -0.30
N GLY A 317 2.13 1.37 -1.41
CA GLY A 317 1.13 2.41 -1.65
C GLY A 317 -0.32 1.93 -1.50
N CYS A 318 -0.60 0.66 -1.77
CA CYS A 318 -1.93 0.06 -1.69
C CYS A 318 -2.44 -0.13 -0.25
N TYR A 319 -1.54 -0.22 0.75
CA TYR A 319 -1.93 -0.47 2.14
C TYR A 319 -1.40 0.54 3.16
N TYR A 320 -0.51 1.46 2.80
CA TYR A 320 0.05 2.42 3.76
C TYR A 320 -1.01 3.21 4.55
N ASN A 321 -2.19 3.47 3.98
CA ASN A 321 -3.29 4.14 4.68
C ASN A 321 -4.09 3.22 5.62
N LEU A 322 -3.91 1.90 5.52
CA LEU A 322 -4.47 0.90 6.44
C LEU A 322 -3.67 0.77 7.74
N ILE A 323 -2.39 1.19 7.73
CA ILE A 323 -1.52 1.14 8.92
C ILE A 323 -2.08 2.05 10.02
N ASP A 324 -2.25 1.48 11.22
CA ASP A 324 -2.73 2.20 12.39
C ASP A 324 -1.62 3.04 13.04
N ASN A 325 -1.21 4.09 12.33
CA ASN A 325 -0.35 5.14 12.87
C ASN A 325 -1.16 6.21 13.64
N GLY A 326 -2.49 6.06 13.75
CA GLY A 326 -3.40 7.01 14.40
C GLY A 326 -3.84 8.21 13.56
N LEU A 327 -3.45 8.27 12.28
CA LEU A 327 -4.02 9.21 11.31
C LEU A 327 -5.42 8.79 10.85
N ARG A 328 -5.84 7.52 11.01
CA ARG A 328 -7.19 7.06 10.60
C ARG A 328 -7.45 7.25 9.09
N ALA A 329 -6.41 7.08 8.27
CA ALA A 329 -6.45 7.45 6.85
C ALA A 329 -7.35 6.53 5.99
N TRP A 330 -7.64 5.32 6.45
CA TRP A 330 -8.52 4.38 5.76
C TRP A 330 -10.01 4.70 5.95
N GLU A 331 -10.38 5.46 6.99
CA GLU A 331 -11.79 5.74 7.32
C GLU A 331 -12.47 6.64 6.29
N ASP A 332 -11.73 7.59 5.73
CA ASP A 332 -12.19 8.44 4.65
C ASP A 332 -11.01 8.79 3.71
N PRO A 333 -11.15 8.58 2.39
CA PRO A 333 -10.06 8.81 1.43
C PRO A 333 -9.60 10.27 1.37
N THR A 334 -10.40 11.23 1.88
CA THR A 334 -10.04 12.65 1.91
C THR A 334 -9.14 13.03 3.07
N TRP A 335 -9.04 12.22 4.14
CA TRP A 335 -8.31 12.64 5.32
C TRP A 335 -6.79 12.43 5.20
N GLY A 336 -6.39 11.42 4.44
CA GLY A 336 -5.00 11.15 4.12
C GLY A 336 -4.13 10.59 5.23
N GLY A 337 -3.04 9.94 4.78
CA GLY A 337 -2.03 9.32 5.62
C GLY A 337 -0.75 9.06 4.84
N TRP A 338 -0.08 7.95 5.14
CA TRP A 338 1.20 7.60 4.54
C TRP A 338 1.14 7.41 3.01
N ALA A 339 0.02 6.97 2.44
CA ALA A 339 -0.18 6.92 0.97
C ALA A 339 -0.79 8.21 0.39
N GLY A 340 -0.80 9.32 1.13
CA GLY A 340 -1.49 10.54 0.71
C GLY A 340 -3.01 10.42 0.85
N ARG A 341 -3.75 11.20 0.05
CA ARG A 341 -5.23 11.26 0.05
C ARG A 341 -5.78 11.41 -1.35
N TRP A 342 -7.09 11.21 -1.51
CA TRP A 342 -7.85 11.81 -2.60
C TRP A 342 -8.19 13.26 -2.21
N ASP A 343 -7.77 14.23 -3.02
CA ASP A 343 -8.16 15.62 -2.82
C ASP A 343 -9.40 15.98 -3.64
N PRO A 344 -10.54 16.34 -2.99
CA PRO A 344 -11.75 16.77 -3.70
C PRO A 344 -11.54 17.98 -4.62
N LYS A 345 -10.46 18.76 -4.39
CA LYS A 345 -10.13 19.96 -5.17
C LYS A 345 -9.18 19.68 -6.34
N SER A 346 -8.64 18.46 -6.45
CA SER A 346 -7.70 18.08 -7.53
C SER A 346 -8.34 18.01 -8.92
N GLY A 347 -9.67 17.95 -9.00
CA GLY A 347 -10.39 17.66 -10.24
C GLY A 347 -10.33 16.19 -10.68
N GLN A 348 -9.64 15.32 -9.93
CA GLN A 348 -9.62 13.88 -10.15
C GLN A 348 -10.89 13.22 -9.61
N PRO A 349 -11.42 12.19 -10.28
CA PRO A 349 -12.58 11.46 -9.77
C PRO A 349 -12.26 10.80 -8.43
N ARG A 350 -13.26 10.75 -7.53
CA ARG A 350 -13.12 10.08 -6.23
C ARG A 350 -12.75 8.62 -6.38
N SER A 351 -13.44 7.93 -7.29
CA SER A 351 -13.18 6.54 -7.67
C SER A 351 -12.25 6.51 -8.88
N GLY A 352 -11.19 5.73 -8.80
CA GLY A 352 -10.21 5.56 -9.86
C GLY A 352 -10.72 4.74 -11.04
N HIS A 353 -10.12 4.98 -12.20
CA HIS A 353 -10.28 4.13 -13.39
C HIS A 353 -8.89 3.92 -14.02
N PRO A 354 -8.04 3.07 -13.41
CA PRO A 354 -6.70 2.83 -13.93
C PRO A 354 -6.80 2.24 -15.34
N SER A 355 -6.08 2.83 -16.28
CA SER A 355 -5.91 2.24 -17.61
C SER A 355 -4.94 1.06 -17.51
N TYR A 356 -5.12 0.07 -18.40
CA TYR A 356 -4.15 -1.01 -18.56
C TYR A 356 -2.74 -0.42 -18.74
N MET A 357 -1.84 -0.84 -17.85
CA MET A 357 -0.48 -0.35 -17.77
C MET A 357 0.21 -0.62 -19.10
N SER A 358 0.86 0.39 -19.66
CA SER A 358 1.64 0.29 -20.89
C SER A 358 3.09 0.62 -20.59
N THR A 359 3.98 -0.32 -20.84
CA THR A 359 5.43 -0.13 -20.72
C THR A 359 6.07 -0.20 -22.11
N ASP A 360 6.93 0.77 -22.47
CA ASP A 360 7.79 0.69 -23.66
C ASP A 360 9.22 0.43 -23.18
N ILE A 361 9.50 -0.85 -22.86
CA ILE A 361 10.75 -1.27 -22.22
C ILE A 361 11.96 -0.94 -23.09
N MET A 362 11.80 -0.98 -24.41
CA MET A 362 12.86 -0.65 -25.35
C MET A 362 13.12 0.86 -25.39
N ARG A 363 12.10 1.69 -25.24
CA ARG A 363 12.29 3.14 -25.05
C ARG A 363 12.97 3.45 -23.72
N MET A 364 12.55 2.81 -22.62
CA MET A 364 13.20 3.00 -21.31
C MET A 364 14.69 2.67 -21.39
N HIS A 365 15.02 1.50 -21.97
CA HIS A 365 16.40 1.10 -22.26
C HIS A 365 17.16 2.14 -23.07
N ARG A 366 16.62 2.56 -24.24
CA ARG A 366 17.28 3.56 -25.09
C ARG A 366 17.52 4.88 -24.36
N MET A 367 16.53 5.37 -23.59
CA MET A 367 16.68 6.62 -22.83
C MET A 367 17.81 6.53 -21.79
N ASN A 368 17.93 5.42 -21.09
CA ASN A 368 18.99 5.24 -20.10
C ASN A 368 20.37 5.10 -20.77
N VAL A 369 20.48 4.34 -21.85
CA VAL A 369 21.73 4.17 -22.62
C VAL A 369 22.16 5.47 -23.31
N ASP A 370 21.23 6.19 -23.93
CA ASP A 370 21.51 7.49 -24.56
C ASP A 370 21.98 8.51 -23.50
N ALA A 371 21.31 8.57 -22.35
CA ALA A 371 21.68 9.47 -21.26
C ALA A 371 23.08 9.15 -20.70
N ALA A 372 23.43 7.87 -20.56
CA ALA A 372 24.78 7.44 -20.15
C ALA A 372 25.85 7.87 -21.17
N ASN A 373 25.47 8.00 -22.45
CA ASN A 373 26.32 8.49 -23.53
C ASN A 373 26.22 10.02 -23.74
N GLY A 374 25.67 10.76 -22.77
CA GLY A 374 25.59 12.22 -22.80
C GLY A 374 24.48 12.78 -23.70
N LYS A 375 23.47 11.97 -24.06
CA LYS A 375 22.35 12.37 -24.92
C LYS A 375 21.02 12.33 -24.16
N GLY A 376 20.34 13.46 -24.07
CA GLY A 376 19.02 13.55 -23.47
C GLY A 376 19.03 13.32 -21.95
N GLN A 377 17.85 12.99 -21.42
CA GLN A 377 17.65 12.71 -20.01
C GLN A 377 17.32 11.21 -19.84
N PRO A 378 17.71 10.60 -18.71
CA PRO A 378 17.37 9.21 -18.44
C PRO A 378 15.86 9.03 -18.35
N TYR A 379 15.43 7.77 -18.40
CA TYR A 379 14.07 7.46 -18.00
C TYR A 379 13.89 7.77 -16.51
N SER A 380 12.74 8.35 -16.15
CA SER A 380 12.36 8.61 -14.77
C SER A 380 11.01 7.98 -14.49
N PHE A 381 11.00 6.95 -13.65
CA PHE A 381 9.79 6.24 -13.24
C PHE A 381 8.84 7.15 -12.44
N SER A 382 9.36 8.19 -11.77
CA SER A 382 8.52 9.19 -11.10
C SER A 382 7.53 9.86 -12.06
N GLY A 383 7.88 10.08 -13.34
CA GLY A 383 6.94 10.62 -14.33
C GLY A 383 5.88 9.64 -14.81
N PHE A 384 6.07 8.34 -14.56
CA PHE A 384 5.12 7.27 -14.89
C PHE A 384 4.02 7.15 -13.83
N CYS A 385 4.39 7.31 -12.56
CA CYS A 385 3.48 7.15 -11.41
C CYS A 385 2.99 8.46 -10.79
N ALA A 386 3.66 9.60 -11.00
CA ALA A 386 3.24 10.91 -10.49
C ALA A 386 2.07 11.55 -11.26
N ARG A 387 1.34 10.77 -12.08
CA ARG A 387 0.19 11.30 -12.84
C ARG A 387 -1.00 11.71 -11.97
N ASN A 388 -0.98 11.42 -10.67
CA ASN A 388 -2.09 11.65 -9.75
C ASN A 388 -1.86 12.74 -8.69
N SER A 389 -0.68 13.38 -8.60
CA SER A 389 -0.48 14.49 -7.67
C SER A 389 -0.61 15.84 -8.38
N ALA A 390 -1.59 16.65 -7.98
CA ALA A 390 -1.58 18.06 -8.31
C ALA A 390 -0.32 18.67 -7.65
N ALA A 391 0.55 19.28 -8.46
CA ALA A 391 1.85 19.79 -8.00
C ALA A 391 1.76 20.76 -6.80
N ASP A 392 0.63 21.45 -6.65
CA ASP A 392 0.39 22.40 -5.56
C ASP A 392 0.13 21.70 -4.21
N GLU A 393 -0.53 20.53 -4.20
CA GLU A 393 -0.87 19.80 -2.97
C GLU A 393 0.34 19.08 -2.36
N ALA A 394 1.23 18.57 -3.21
CA ALA A 394 2.47 17.89 -2.78
C ALA A 394 3.39 18.79 -1.93
N SER A 395 3.21 20.12 -2.00
CA SER A 395 3.94 21.09 -1.18
C SER A 395 3.30 21.36 0.20
N ALA A 396 2.01 21.04 0.37
CA ALA A 396 1.24 21.28 1.60
C ALA A 396 0.97 20.01 2.40
N PHE A 397 1.01 18.83 1.77
CA PHE A 397 0.85 17.56 2.45
C PHE A 397 2.18 17.08 3.08
N PRO A 398 2.16 16.44 4.26
CA PRO A 398 3.37 16.02 4.95
C PRO A 398 4.16 14.96 4.18
N ASN A 399 5.49 15.07 4.20
CA ASN A 399 6.36 14.01 3.71
C ASN A 399 6.49 12.91 4.76
N PHE A 400 5.80 11.78 4.56
CA PHE A 400 5.86 10.61 5.45
C PHE A 400 6.95 9.59 5.08
N TYR A 401 7.88 9.93 4.17
CA TYR A 401 8.96 9.04 3.75
C TYR A 401 9.83 8.54 4.92
N PRO A 402 10.35 9.40 5.83
CA PRO A 402 11.19 8.91 6.91
C PRO A 402 10.41 8.01 7.87
N GLU A 403 9.18 8.37 8.25
CA GLU A 403 8.37 7.61 9.20
C GLU A 403 8.07 6.20 8.71
N LYS A 404 7.76 6.02 7.41
CA LYS A 404 7.56 4.69 6.82
C LYS A 404 8.79 3.80 6.96
N ASN A 405 9.97 4.33 6.66
CA ASN A 405 11.21 3.54 6.67
C ASN A 405 11.70 3.28 8.10
N LEU A 406 11.61 4.26 9.00
CA LEU A 406 11.98 4.09 10.41
C LEU A 406 11.04 3.14 11.15
N SER A 407 9.74 3.17 10.82
CA SER A 407 8.75 2.19 11.29
C SER A 407 9.13 0.76 10.94
N GLU A 408 9.49 0.53 9.68
CA GLU A 408 9.89 -0.79 9.22
C GLU A 408 11.20 -1.24 9.84
N ALA A 409 12.18 -0.34 9.99
CA ALA A 409 13.43 -0.64 10.68
C ALA A 409 13.20 -1.06 12.14
N ALA A 410 12.29 -0.42 12.87
CA ALA A 410 11.93 -0.83 14.23
C ALA A 410 11.32 -2.24 14.24
N ARG A 411 10.36 -2.52 13.35
CA ARG A 411 9.73 -3.86 13.25
C ARG A 411 10.71 -4.94 12.77
N MET A 412 11.68 -4.58 11.92
CA MET A 412 12.77 -5.48 11.54
C MET A 412 13.69 -5.76 12.75
N LYS A 413 13.98 -4.74 13.57
CA LYS A 413 14.71 -4.90 14.84
C LYS A 413 13.95 -5.78 15.84
N TRP A 414 12.64 -5.63 15.97
CA TRP A 414 11.79 -6.53 16.77
C TRP A 414 11.91 -7.98 16.30
N SER A 415 12.04 -8.22 14.99
CA SER A 415 12.12 -9.58 14.43
C SER A 415 13.34 -10.40 14.92
N VAL A 416 14.39 -9.73 15.40
CA VAL A 416 15.65 -10.35 15.86
C VAL A 416 15.95 -10.13 17.34
N THR A 417 15.04 -9.48 18.08
CA THR A 417 15.29 -9.04 19.46
C THR A 417 14.35 -9.79 20.40
N PRO A 418 14.84 -10.66 21.29
CA PRO A 418 13.98 -11.48 22.14
C PRO A 418 13.45 -10.76 23.39
N ASP A 419 14.09 -9.66 23.77
CA ASP A 419 13.78 -8.90 24.98
C ASP A 419 13.17 -7.54 24.59
N TYR A 420 12.05 -7.18 25.22
CA TYR A 420 11.31 -5.95 24.92
C TYR A 420 12.21 -4.70 25.01
N GLU A 421 12.92 -4.55 26.13
CA GLU A 421 13.76 -3.38 26.45
C GLU A 421 14.95 -3.14 25.47
N ASP A 422 15.26 -4.09 24.59
CA ASP A 422 16.38 -4.02 23.65
C ASP A 422 15.98 -3.46 22.26
N ALA A 423 14.74 -2.96 22.12
CA ALA A 423 14.25 -2.27 20.94
C ALA A 423 13.28 -1.13 21.31
N ASN A 424 13.21 -0.11 20.46
CA ASN A 424 12.27 1.00 20.64
C ASN A 424 10.84 0.64 20.19
N HIS A 425 9.83 1.26 20.78
CA HIS A 425 8.41 1.09 20.45
C HIS A 425 7.71 2.43 20.25
N TYR A 426 6.50 2.38 19.68
CA TYR A 426 5.75 3.59 19.40
C TYR A 426 5.29 4.29 20.68
N PRO A 427 5.32 5.64 20.70
CA PRO A 427 4.57 6.40 21.69
C PRO A 427 3.10 5.99 21.72
N GLU A 428 2.50 5.99 22.90
CA GLU A 428 1.09 5.70 23.11
C GLU A 428 0.29 7.01 23.21
N LEU A 429 -0.74 7.14 22.38
CA LEU A 429 -1.65 8.29 22.38
C LEU A 429 -3.08 7.84 22.63
N THR A 430 -3.77 8.51 23.57
CA THR A 430 -5.21 8.34 23.80
C THR A 430 -5.91 9.68 23.87
N GLY A 431 -7.13 9.79 23.35
CA GLY A 431 -7.90 11.03 23.37
C GLY A 431 -9.19 10.91 22.56
N PRO A 432 -9.95 12.00 22.42
CA PRO A 432 -11.19 11.99 21.65
C PRO A 432 -10.89 11.87 20.15
N PHE A 433 -11.52 10.92 19.49
CA PHE A 433 -11.48 10.80 18.02
C PHE A 433 -12.42 11.79 17.34
N ASP A 434 -13.62 11.97 17.91
CA ASP A 434 -14.64 12.84 17.37
C ASP A 434 -15.19 13.77 18.47
N ILE A 435 -15.40 15.03 18.11
CA ILE A 435 -16.01 16.06 18.96
C ILE A 435 -17.11 16.74 18.15
N LEU A 436 -18.28 16.90 18.76
CA LEU A 436 -19.35 17.73 18.24
C LEU A 436 -19.32 19.06 19.02
N ALA A 437 -19.34 20.20 18.32
CA ALA A 437 -19.23 21.51 18.96
C ALA A 437 -19.94 22.63 18.17
N ALA A 438 -20.48 23.61 18.88
CA ALA A 438 -21.18 24.74 18.27
C ALA A 438 -20.21 25.82 17.74
N PRO A 439 -20.60 26.61 16.72
CA PRO A 439 -19.84 27.78 16.30
C PRO A 439 -19.58 28.75 17.47
N GLY A 440 -18.33 29.16 17.65
CA GLY A 440 -17.88 30.02 18.76
C GLY A 440 -17.65 29.29 20.10
N GLU A 441 -17.89 27.98 20.18
CA GLU A 441 -17.59 27.18 21.37
C GLU A 441 -16.08 26.95 21.53
N THR A 442 -15.58 27.10 22.76
CA THR A 442 -14.22 26.68 23.11
C THR A 442 -14.24 25.21 23.56
N VAL A 443 -13.69 24.33 22.73
CA VAL A 443 -13.52 22.91 23.02
C VAL A 443 -12.20 22.66 23.75
N THR A 444 -12.20 21.73 24.70
CA THR A 444 -10.97 21.20 25.30
C THR A 444 -10.67 19.83 24.71
N ILE A 445 -9.55 19.70 24.01
CA ILE A 445 -9.06 18.41 23.49
C ILE A 445 -8.15 17.80 24.56
N LYS A 446 -8.60 16.70 25.16
CA LYS A 446 -7.90 16.02 26.27
C LYS A 446 -7.22 14.75 25.76
N ALA A 447 -6.02 14.88 25.22
CA ALA A 447 -5.19 13.71 24.92
C ALA A 447 -4.27 13.37 26.11
N LYS A 448 -3.76 12.14 26.10
CA LYS A 448 -2.63 11.68 26.90
C LYS A 448 -1.57 11.14 25.95
N ALA A 449 -0.32 11.34 26.33
CA ALA A 449 0.84 10.81 25.64
C ALA A 449 1.76 10.16 26.66
N SER A 450 2.24 8.96 26.36
CA SER A 450 3.24 8.22 27.12
C SER A 450 4.14 7.47 26.17
N ASP A 451 5.33 7.14 26.64
CA ASP A 451 6.27 6.30 25.93
C ASP A 451 6.47 5.00 26.74
N PRO A 452 6.28 3.82 26.14
CA PRO A 452 6.38 2.56 26.89
C PRO A 452 7.83 2.21 27.27
N ASP A 453 8.82 2.74 26.54
CA ASP A 453 10.25 2.52 26.79
C ASP A 453 10.83 3.57 27.75
N GLY A 454 10.04 4.60 28.07
CA GLY A 454 10.43 5.68 28.97
C GLY A 454 11.20 6.80 28.26
N ASP A 455 11.16 6.82 26.92
CA ASP A 455 11.80 7.83 26.10
C ASP A 455 11.12 9.21 26.24
N GLU A 456 11.87 10.27 25.94
CA GLU A 456 11.35 11.63 25.99
C GLU A 456 10.48 11.94 24.77
N LEU A 457 9.25 12.41 25.01
CA LEU A 457 8.31 12.75 23.94
C LEU A 457 8.36 14.23 23.55
N SER A 458 8.49 14.47 22.26
CA SER A 458 8.18 15.76 21.62
C SER A 458 6.74 15.75 21.10
N LEU A 459 5.92 16.67 21.62
CA LEU A 459 4.50 16.79 21.25
C LEU A 459 4.24 17.99 20.34
N LYS A 460 3.41 17.78 19.32
CA LYS A 460 2.99 18.82 18.39
C LYS A 460 1.54 18.61 17.93
N TRP A 461 0.66 19.53 18.30
CA TRP A 461 -0.62 19.73 17.64
C TRP A 461 -0.46 20.59 16.40
N TRP A 462 -1.18 20.22 15.36
CA TRP A 462 -1.24 20.97 14.12
C TRP A 462 -2.59 20.79 13.47
N TYR A 463 -3.03 21.87 12.80
CA TYR A 463 -4.19 21.82 11.93
C TYR A 463 -3.83 21.01 10.70
N PHE A 464 -4.60 19.97 10.43
CA PHE A 464 -4.45 19.12 9.25
C PHE A 464 -5.52 19.57 8.24
N PRO A 465 -5.17 20.34 7.19
CA PRO A 465 -6.12 21.11 6.39
C PRO A 465 -6.87 20.25 5.35
N VAL A 466 -7.52 19.19 5.83
CA VAL A 466 -8.36 18.25 5.05
C VAL A 466 -9.84 18.33 5.43
N GLY A 467 -10.17 19.12 6.46
CA GLY A 467 -11.55 19.39 6.84
C GLY A 467 -12.30 20.18 5.76
N THR A 468 -13.62 20.21 5.89
CA THR A 468 -14.50 20.98 4.98
C THR A 468 -14.62 22.47 5.34
N TYR A 469 -14.07 22.88 6.49
CA TYR A 469 -13.89 24.29 6.83
C TYR A 469 -12.59 24.84 6.22
N GLU A 470 -12.66 25.98 5.50
CA GLU A 470 -11.56 26.47 4.65
C GLU A 470 -10.65 27.54 5.30
N GLY A 471 -10.72 27.74 6.62
CA GLY A 471 -9.86 28.70 7.32
C GLY A 471 -8.54 28.10 7.82
N GLU A 472 -7.56 28.97 8.08
CA GLU A 472 -6.36 28.62 8.86
C GLU A 472 -6.69 28.56 10.34
N LEU A 473 -6.23 27.51 11.01
CA LEU A 473 -6.55 27.24 12.41
C LEU A 473 -5.32 26.82 13.20
N SER A 474 -5.34 27.08 14.49
CA SER A 474 -4.35 26.60 15.46
C SER A 474 -5.03 26.32 16.79
N VAL A 475 -4.45 25.42 17.57
CA VAL A 475 -4.82 25.22 18.97
C VAL A 475 -4.07 26.20 19.88
N ASP A 476 -4.55 26.40 21.11
CA ASP A 476 -3.99 27.38 22.04
C ASP A 476 -2.62 26.93 22.62
N ASP A 477 -2.49 25.64 22.95
CA ASP A 477 -1.28 25.04 23.52
C ASP A 477 -0.76 23.90 22.61
N PRO A 478 0.01 24.22 21.54
CA PRO A 478 0.35 23.22 20.53
C PRO A 478 1.39 22.20 20.98
N SER A 479 2.11 22.42 22.07
CA SER A 479 3.15 21.49 22.57
C SER A 479 2.72 20.70 23.80
N SER A 480 1.42 20.67 24.11
CA SER A 480 0.85 19.98 25.28
C SER A 480 -0.14 18.92 24.84
N ALA A 481 -0.15 17.75 25.49
CA ALA A 481 -1.13 16.70 25.24
C ALA A 481 -2.58 17.19 25.44
N ARG A 482 -2.78 18.14 26.37
CA ARG A 482 -4.06 18.83 26.55
C ARG A 482 -3.98 20.22 25.96
N THR A 483 -4.95 20.56 25.11
CA THR A 483 -5.04 21.86 24.46
C THR A 483 -6.49 22.34 24.37
N THR A 484 -6.69 23.58 23.96
CA THR A 484 -8.01 24.16 23.68
C THR A 484 -8.06 24.72 22.27
N PHE A 485 -9.27 24.80 21.72
CA PHE A 485 -9.55 25.37 20.42
C PHE A 485 -10.92 26.04 20.45
N THR A 486 -11.07 27.20 19.81
CA THR A 486 -12.39 27.82 19.67
C THR A 486 -12.88 27.63 18.24
N VAL A 487 -14.04 26.98 18.10
CA VAL A 487 -14.68 26.76 16.80
C VAL A 487 -14.97 28.12 16.17
N PRO A 488 -14.60 28.36 14.91
CA PRO A 488 -14.87 29.63 14.24
C PRO A 488 -16.36 29.97 14.26
N ALA A 489 -16.69 31.22 14.58
CA ALA A 489 -18.09 31.66 14.71
C ALA A 489 -18.85 31.65 13.36
N ASP A 490 -18.12 31.63 12.25
CA ASP A 490 -18.62 31.55 10.89
C ASP A 490 -18.63 30.11 10.33
N ALA A 491 -18.21 29.12 11.12
CA ALA A 491 -18.31 27.73 10.73
C ALA A 491 -19.78 27.30 10.61
N LEU A 492 -20.10 26.56 9.55
CA LEU A 492 -21.45 26.13 9.20
C LEU A 492 -21.72 24.71 9.73
N PRO A 493 -22.98 24.38 10.08
CA PRO A 493 -23.38 23.05 10.50
C PRO A 493 -22.91 21.97 9.53
N GLY A 494 -22.33 20.89 10.06
CA GLY A 494 -21.78 19.76 9.30
C GLY A 494 -20.38 19.98 8.74
N GLN A 495 -19.79 21.18 8.86
CA GLN A 495 -18.37 21.35 8.54
C GLN A 495 -17.48 20.58 9.51
N THR A 496 -16.33 20.14 9.02
CA THR A 496 -15.34 19.37 9.77
C THR A 496 -14.03 20.13 9.88
N ILE A 497 -13.40 20.03 11.04
CA ILE A 497 -12.08 20.59 11.36
C ILE A 497 -11.23 19.46 11.93
N HIS A 498 -10.01 19.29 11.41
CA HIS A 498 -9.14 18.17 11.78
C HIS A 498 -7.88 18.70 12.48
N PHE A 499 -7.68 18.27 13.72
CA PHE A 499 -6.41 18.45 14.43
C PHE A 499 -5.72 17.11 14.60
N VAL A 500 -4.39 17.13 14.47
CA VAL A 500 -3.56 15.96 14.71
C VAL A 500 -2.58 16.29 15.82
N LEU A 501 -2.55 15.45 16.87
CA LEU A 501 -1.43 15.41 17.80
C LEU A 501 -0.40 14.44 17.25
N GLN A 502 0.82 14.90 17.07
CA GLN A 502 1.99 14.09 16.78
C GLN A 502 2.82 13.94 18.06
N ALA A 503 3.19 12.71 18.40
CA ALA A 503 4.20 12.41 19.41
C ALA A 503 5.37 11.72 18.73
N SER A 504 6.57 12.27 18.91
CA SER A 504 7.83 11.70 18.45
C SER A 504 8.69 11.40 19.67
N ASP A 505 9.18 10.17 19.78
CA ASP A 505 10.15 9.79 20.82
C ASP A 505 11.57 10.27 20.49
N ASN A 506 12.52 9.95 21.37
CA ASN A 506 13.96 10.09 21.12
C ASN A 506 14.68 8.73 21.10
N GLY A 507 13.94 7.63 20.88
CA GLY A 507 14.46 6.28 20.76
C GLY A 507 15.17 6.04 19.43
N THR A 508 15.65 4.80 19.22
CA THR A 508 16.38 4.42 17.99
C THR A 508 15.83 3.13 17.38
N PRO A 509 15.30 3.16 16.13
CA PRO A 509 15.02 4.37 15.35
C PRO A 509 13.95 5.24 16.02
N GLN A 510 13.92 6.54 15.72
CA GLN A 510 12.86 7.42 16.22
C GLN A 510 11.50 6.97 15.68
N LEU A 511 10.50 6.83 16.54
CA LEU A 511 9.13 6.49 16.15
C LEU A 511 8.17 7.65 16.40
N VAL A 512 7.11 7.68 15.58
CA VAL A 512 6.12 8.74 15.57
C VAL A 512 4.72 8.15 15.57
N LYS A 513 3.92 8.49 16.58
CA LYS A 513 2.49 8.16 16.66
C LYS A 513 1.64 9.41 16.49
N TYR A 514 0.46 9.25 15.90
CA TYR A 514 -0.51 10.32 15.70
C TYR A 514 -1.81 10.06 16.47
N LEU A 515 -2.54 11.13 16.75
CA LEU A 515 -3.93 11.09 17.18
C LEU A 515 -4.68 12.16 16.39
N ARG A 516 -5.52 11.72 15.44
CA ARG A 516 -6.45 12.61 14.72
C ARG A 516 -7.74 12.79 15.49
N THR A 517 -8.09 14.04 15.77
CA THR A 517 -9.39 14.45 16.31
C THR A 517 -10.17 15.23 15.26
N VAL A 518 -11.38 14.76 14.94
CA VAL A 518 -12.32 15.41 14.02
C VAL A 518 -13.36 16.19 14.82
N ILE A 519 -13.42 17.49 14.62
CA ILE A 519 -14.44 18.36 15.20
C ILE A 519 -15.50 18.60 14.14
N THR A 520 -16.73 18.14 14.39
CA THR A 520 -17.90 18.41 13.55
C THR A 520 -18.69 19.57 14.15
N VAL A 521 -19.05 20.54 13.31
CA VAL A 521 -19.83 21.71 13.72
C VAL A 521 -21.32 21.34 13.80
N GLU A 522 -21.96 21.67 14.92
CA GLU A 522 -23.40 21.41 15.18
C GLU A 522 -24.38 22.10 14.22
#